data_AF-A0A7S3SWI3-F1
#
_entry.id   AF-A0A7S3SWI3-F1
#
_cell.length_a   1.000
_cell.length_b   1.000
_cell.length_c   1.000
_cell.angle_alpha   90.00
_cell.angle_beta   90.00
_cell.angle_gamma   90.00
#
_symmetry.space_group_name_H-M   'P 1'
#
loop_
_entity.id
_entity.type
_entity.pdbx_description
1 polymer ?
#
loop_
_entity_poly.entity_id
_entity_poly.type
_entity_poly.pdbx_seq_one_letter_code
_entity_poly.pdbx_strand_id
1 'polypeptide(L)'
;MLHAAASSAASPPANVPAFRVCGNYCGPGWCNGGWHSEWDADPNHCGPEYGPPELSAAGEASCEDSCCREHDICCAPGGDGPAGLNATRSCNRRIVECLDGCSGIGGGCHRGFIPVPTDVVWAAMDLVEGWCCGNPCDGAEAGGEAAGAEAPASGGEAAAAA
;
A
#
# COMPACT_ATOMS: atom_id res chain seq x y z
N MET A 1 -6.96 39.91 17.64
CA MET A 1 -5.66 39.22 17.46
C MET A 1 -5.81 37.85 18.11
N LEU A 2 -6.32 36.85 17.39
CA LEU A 2 -6.37 35.47 17.88
C LEU A 2 -5.06 34.79 17.44
N HIS A 3 -4.25 34.36 18.40
CA HIS A 3 -3.13 33.47 18.15
C HIS A 3 -3.70 32.06 17.94
N ALA A 4 -3.55 31.52 16.73
CA ALA A 4 -3.78 30.11 16.48
C ALA A 4 -2.62 29.32 17.13
N ALA A 5 -2.96 28.39 18.02
CA ALA A 5 -2.01 27.43 18.54
C ALA A 5 -1.75 26.38 17.45
N ALA A 6 -0.49 26.22 17.06
CA ALA A 6 -0.07 25.14 16.18
C ALA A 6 -0.14 23.81 16.97
N SER A 7 -1.12 22.98 16.67
CA SER A 7 -1.12 21.58 17.09
C SER A 7 -0.07 20.84 16.25
N SER A 8 1.03 20.45 16.89
CA SER A 8 1.99 19.51 16.30
C SER A 8 1.31 18.14 16.15
N ALA A 9 0.86 17.82 14.94
CA ALA A 9 0.54 16.44 14.60
C ALA A 9 1.85 15.63 14.63
N ALA A 10 1.87 14.56 15.42
CA ALA A 10 3.02 13.69 15.51
C ALA A 10 3.20 12.95 14.17
N SER A 11 4.40 13.02 13.60
CA SER A 11 4.82 12.13 12.51
C SER A 11 4.60 10.67 12.92
N PRO A 12 4.12 9.79 12.02
CA PRO A 12 4.20 8.35 12.29
C PRO A 12 5.66 7.99 12.54
N PRO A 13 5.96 7.06 13.47
CA PRO A 13 7.33 6.70 13.79
C PRO A 13 8.04 6.18 12.53
N ALA A 14 9.21 6.73 12.25
CA ALA A 14 10.15 6.20 11.27
C ALA A 14 10.65 4.82 11.73
N ASN A 15 9.83 3.79 11.58
CA ASN A 15 10.10 2.35 11.66
C ASN A 15 8.75 1.63 11.73
N VAL A 16 8.11 1.38 10.58
CA VAL A 16 7.15 0.27 10.53
C VAL A 16 8.00 -1.00 10.60
N PRO A 17 7.85 -1.86 11.61
CA PRO A 17 8.64 -3.07 11.69
C PRO A 17 8.39 -3.89 10.43
N ALA A 18 9.45 -4.44 9.85
CA ALA A 18 9.33 -5.24 8.65
C ALA A 18 8.34 -6.39 8.90
N PHE A 19 7.33 -6.55 8.02
CA PHE A 19 6.36 -7.62 8.13
C PHE A 19 5.98 -8.17 6.74
N ARG A 20 5.78 -9.48 6.65
CA ARG A 20 5.34 -10.17 5.44
C ARG A 20 3.81 -10.17 5.43
N VAL A 21 3.22 -9.54 4.42
CA VAL A 21 1.79 -9.68 4.13
C VAL A 21 1.58 -11.04 3.49
N CYS A 22 2.21 -11.30 2.35
CA CYS A 22 2.10 -12.54 1.58
C CYS A 22 3.14 -12.59 0.45
N GLY A 23 3.15 -13.70 -0.29
CA GLY A 23 3.96 -13.84 -1.50
C GLY A 23 5.45 -13.62 -1.28
N ASN A 24 6.15 -13.24 -2.33
CA ASN A 24 7.57 -12.90 -2.34
C ASN A 24 7.82 -11.40 -2.15
N TYR A 25 6.83 -10.52 -2.31
CA TYR A 25 7.01 -9.06 -2.37
C TYR A 25 6.01 -8.24 -1.54
N CYS A 26 4.89 -8.80 -1.09
CA CYS A 26 3.93 -7.98 -0.35
C CYS A 26 4.35 -7.81 1.12
N GLY A 27 4.74 -6.59 1.48
CA GLY A 27 4.87 -6.12 2.86
C GLY A 27 6.12 -5.25 3.09
N PRO A 28 6.11 -4.36 4.10
CA PRO A 28 7.23 -3.48 4.33
C PRO A 28 8.50 -4.26 4.67
N GLY A 29 9.56 -3.99 3.94
CA GLY A 29 10.86 -4.66 4.06
C GLY A 29 10.83 -6.15 3.66
N TRP A 30 9.80 -6.61 2.95
CA TRP A 30 9.66 -7.99 2.48
C TRP A 30 9.69 -8.05 0.95
N CYS A 31 10.76 -8.60 0.39
CA CYS A 31 10.90 -8.77 -1.06
C CYS A 31 11.80 -9.97 -1.40
N ASN A 32 11.72 -10.49 -2.62
CA ASN A 32 12.44 -11.71 -3.03
C ASN A 32 12.26 -12.91 -2.06
N GLY A 33 11.14 -12.95 -1.33
CA GLY A 33 10.88 -13.99 -0.31
C GLY A 33 11.71 -13.88 0.97
N GLY A 34 12.30 -12.71 1.24
CA GLY A 34 13.17 -12.45 2.39
C GLY A 34 13.08 -11.02 2.93
N TRP A 35 13.85 -10.75 3.99
CA TRP A 35 13.92 -9.44 4.62
C TRP A 35 15.03 -8.60 4.01
N HIS A 36 14.64 -7.63 3.19
CA HIS A 36 15.55 -6.67 2.60
C HIS A 36 14.96 -5.27 2.68
N SER A 37 15.82 -4.27 2.57
CA SER A 37 15.38 -2.89 2.38
C SER A 37 14.72 -2.74 1.01
N GLU A 38 13.66 -1.95 0.97
CA GLU A 38 13.03 -1.52 -0.28
C GLU A 38 13.84 -0.44 -0.99
N TRP A 39 14.92 0.09 -0.41
CA TRP A 39 15.65 1.24 -0.94
C TRP A 39 17.01 0.84 -1.55
N ASP A 40 17.28 1.29 -2.77
CA ASP A 40 18.56 1.05 -3.47
C ASP A 40 19.77 1.70 -2.77
N ALA A 41 19.54 2.71 -1.94
CA ALA A 41 20.57 3.36 -1.14
C ALA A 41 21.12 2.45 -0.02
N ASP A 42 20.34 1.45 0.41
CA ASP A 42 20.70 0.57 1.50
C ASP A 42 21.54 -0.63 1.03
N PRO A 43 22.51 -1.11 1.83
CA PRO A 43 23.39 -2.20 1.43
C PRO A 43 22.71 -3.57 1.32
N ASN A 44 21.56 -3.77 1.96
CA ASN A 44 20.75 -4.98 1.88
C ASN A 44 19.43 -4.62 1.23
N HIS A 45 19.43 -4.37 -0.08
CA HIS A 45 18.26 -3.94 -0.84
C HIS A 45 17.68 -5.06 -1.72
N CYS A 46 16.43 -4.91 -2.17
CA CYS A 46 15.74 -5.88 -3.02
C CYS A 46 16.37 -6.02 -4.42
N GLY A 47 16.85 -4.91 -4.97
CA GLY A 47 17.42 -4.84 -6.31
C GLY A 47 18.90 -5.21 -6.38
N PRO A 48 19.51 -5.14 -7.58
CA PRO A 48 18.85 -4.91 -8.87
C PRO A 48 18.10 -6.16 -9.40
N GLU A 49 18.24 -7.30 -8.73
CA GLU A 49 17.70 -8.59 -9.16
C GLU A 49 16.36 -8.88 -8.48
N TYR A 50 15.27 -8.65 -9.22
CA TYR A 50 13.92 -8.98 -8.77
C TYR A 50 13.49 -10.33 -9.36
N GLY A 51 13.44 -11.35 -8.51
CA GLY A 51 12.96 -12.70 -8.84
C GLY A 51 11.49 -12.76 -9.29
N PRO A 52 10.96 -13.99 -9.53
CA PRO A 52 9.58 -14.16 -9.91
C PRO A 52 8.63 -13.95 -8.71
N PRO A 53 7.40 -13.47 -8.95
CA PRO A 53 6.34 -13.51 -7.96
C PRO A 53 6.00 -14.96 -7.56
N GLU A 54 5.31 -15.11 -6.44
CA GLU A 54 4.71 -16.37 -6.01
C GLU A 54 3.83 -16.95 -7.13
N LEU A 55 3.87 -18.27 -7.29
CA LEU A 55 3.00 -18.97 -8.24
C LEU A 55 1.72 -19.44 -7.54
N SER A 56 0.59 -19.30 -8.23
CA SER A 56 -0.70 -19.87 -7.85
C SER A 56 -0.66 -21.40 -7.93
N ALA A 57 -1.72 -22.05 -7.43
CA ALA A 57 -1.89 -23.49 -7.56
C ALA A 57 -1.93 -23.97 -9.03
N ALA A 58 -2.27 -23.09 -9.97
CA ALA A 58 -2.26 -23.36 -11.40
C ALA A 58 -0.86 -23.20 -12.04
N GLY A 59 0.15 -22.76 -11.28
CA GLY A 59 1.49 -22.47 -11.78
C GLY A 59 1.63 -21.12 -12.46
N GLU A 60 0.64 -20.24 -12.31
CA GLU A 60 0.63 -18.89 -12.89
C GLU A 60 1.13 -17.87 -11.85
N ALA A 61 1.76 -16.78 -12.29
CA ALA A 61 2.16 -15.71 -11.38
C ALA A 61 0.95 -15.16 -10.60
N SER A 62 1.07 -15.06 -9.29
CA SER A 62 0.11 -14.38 -8.43
C SER A 62 -0.03 -12.93 -8.90
N CYS A 63 -1.26 -12.51 -9.22
CA CYS A 63 -1.53 -11.13 -9.62
C CYS A 63 -1.12 -10.14 -8.53
N GLU A 64 -1.51 -10.45 -7.29
CA GLU A 64 -1.15 -9.66 -6.11
C GLU A 64 0.35 -9.46 -5.96
N ASP A 65 1.08 -10.58 -5.95
CA ASP A 65 2.51 -10.55 -5.67
C ASP A 65 3.28 -9.93 -6.84
N SER A 66 2.72 -9.99 -8.06
CA SER A 66 3.22 -9.25 -9.21
C SER A 66 3.03 -7.74 -9.05
N CYS A 67 1.89 -7.29 -8.52
CA CYS A 67 1.65 -5.88 -8.21
C CYS A 67 2.57 -5.37 -7.10
N CYS A 68 2.76 -6.16 -6.03
CA CYS A 68 3.71 -5.84 -4.97
C CYS A 68 5.16 -5.78 -5.49
N ARG A 69 5.56 -6.71 -6.36
CA ARG A 69 6.88 -6.68 -6.99
C ARG A 69 7.12 -5.40 -7.79
N GLU A 70 6.15 -4.99 -8.60
CA GLU A 70 6.25 -3.75 -9.38
C GLU A 70 6.26 -2.50 -8.48
N HIS A 71 5.56 -2.57 -7.35
CA HIS A 71 5.60 -1.54 -6.33
C HIS A 71 6.99 -1.39 -5.71
N ASP A 72 7.63 -2.49 -5.30
CA ASP A 72 8.98 -2.48 -4.73
C ASP A 72 9.98 -1.88 -5.74
N ILE A 73 9.91 -2.29 -7.00
CA ILE A 73 10.75 -1.73 -8.09
C ILE A 73 10.54 -0.22 -8.23
N CYS A 74 9.28 0.24 -8.14
CA CYS A 74 8.96 1.66 -8.19
C CYS A 74 9.50 2.43 -6.98
N CYS A 75 9.43 1.83 -5.80
CA CYS A 75 9.87 2.42 -4.55
C CYS A 75 11.38 2.46 -4.38
N ALA A 76 12.13 1.59 -5.06
CA ALA A 76 13.59 1.46 -4.95
C ALA A 76 14.38 2.78 -4.82
N PRO A 77 14.07 3.85 -5.57
CA PRO A 77 14.79 5.14 -5.46
C PRO A 77 14.48 5.99 -4.21
N GLY A 78 13.50 5.62 -3.37
CA GLY A 78 12.91 6.45 -2.32
C GLY A 78 13.78 6.74 -1.09
N GLY A 79 14.87 5.98 -0.89
CA GLY A 79 15.68 6.03 0.34
C GLY A 79 16.69 7.19 0.45
N ASP A 80 16.90 7.97 -0.61
CA ASP A 80 17.90 9.05 -0.67
C ASP A 80 17.45 10.37 0.00
N GLY A 81 16.53 10.29 0.97
CA GLY A 81 15.94 11.43 1.66
C GLY A 81 14.74 12.06 0.93
N PRO A 82 14.33 13.29 1.29
CA PRO A 82 13.11 13.95 0.81
C PRO A 82 12.91 13.93 -0.72
N ALA A 83 13.99 14.16 -1.46
CA ALA A 83 13.95 14.18 -2.92
C ALA A 83 13.73 12.79 -3.52
N GLY A 84 14.41 11.76 -2.98
CA GLY A 84 14.22 10.37 -3.37
C GLY A 84 12.80 9.92 -3.05
N LEU A 85 12.32 10.21 -1.84
CA LEU A 85 10.98 9.84 -1.41
C LEU A 85 9.90 10.49 -2.29
N ASN A 86 10.03 11.77 -2.66
CA ASN A 86 9.08 12.39 -3.59
C ASN A 86 9.11 11.81 -5.00
N ALA A 87 10.23 11.22 -5.43
CA ALA A 87 10.30 10.54 -6.73
C ALA A 87 9.37 9.31 -6.78
N THR A 88 8.98 8.76 -5.63
CA THR A 88 8.11 7.59 -5.52
C THR A 88 6.62 7.94 -5.35
N ARG A 89 6.23 9.21 -5.48
CA ARG A 89 4.86 9.70 -5.27
C ARG A 89 3.79 8.98 -6.11
N SER A 90 4.15 8.43 -7.27
CA SER A 90 3.19 7.70 -8.12
C SER A 90 3.07 6.22 -7.75
N CYS A 91 3.97 5.67 -6.94
CA CYS A 91 4.08 4.23 -6.73
C CYS A 91 2.84 3.64 -6.02
N ASN A 92 2.38 4.26 -4.93
CA ASN A 92 1.22 3.78 -4.18
C ASN A 92 -0.07 3.79 -5.03
N ARG A 93 -0.26 4.79 -5.89
CA ARG A 93 -1.36 4.80 -6.87
C ARG A 93 -1.23 3.69 -7.91
N ARG A 94 -0.03 3.45 -8.44
CA ARG A 94 0.20 2.39 -9.45
C ARG A 94 -0.11 1.00 -8.90
N ILE A 95 0.18 0.73 -7.64
CA ILE A 95 -0.17 -0.55 -7.03
C ILE A 95 -1.68 -0.66 -6.77
N VAL A 96 -2.36 0.41 -6.35
CA VAL A 96 -3.83 0.41 -6.24
C VAL A 96 -4.48 0.12 -7.59
N GLU A 97 -4.04 0.79 -8.66
CA GLU A 97 -4.49 0.53 -10.04
C GLU A 97 -4.19 -0.90 -10.51
N CYS A 98 -3.02 -1.44 -10.14
CA CYS A 98 -2.64 -2.81 -10.48
C CYS A 98 -3.55 -3.83 -9.79
N LEU A 99 -3.80 -3.64 -8.50
CA LEU A 99 -4.63 -4.52 -7.67
C LEU A 99 -6.11 -4.46 -8.08
N ASP A 100 -6.62 -3.29 -8.50
CA ASP A 100 -7.98 -3.17 -9.06
C ASP A 100 -8.16 -4.02 -10.34
N GLY A 101 -7.09 -4.16 -11.13
CA GLY A 101 -7.05 -5.02 -12.31
C GLY A 101 -7.01 -6.52 -12.01
N CYS A 102 -6.74 -6.92 -10.77
CA CYS A 102 -6.67 -8.33 -10.39
C CYS A 102 -8.08 -8.92 -10.20
N SER A 103 -8.64 -9.50 -11.25
CA SER A 103 -9.94 -10.19 -11.20
C SER A 103 -9.78 -11.71 -11.00
N GLY A 104 -10.53 -12.30 -10.05
CA GLY A 104 -10.88 -13.73 -10.09
C GLY A 104 -10.65 -14.56 -8.81
N ILE A 105 -11.28 -15.74 -8.74
CA ILE A 105 -11.03 -16.78 -7.75
C ILE A 105 -9.63 -17.35 -8.04
N GLY A 106 -8.59 -16.71 -7.49
CA GLY A 106 -7.19 -16.91 -7.86
C GLY A 106 -6.36 -15.62 -7.81
N GLY A 107 -7.03 -14.45 -7.73
CA GLY A 107 -6.42 -13.19 -7.31
C GLY A 107 -6.06 -13.26 -5.83
N GLY A 108 -4.78 -13.17 -5.55
CA GLY A 108 -4.23 -13.25 -4.20
C GLY A 108 -2.89 -13.95 -4.17
N CYS A 109 -2.33 -14.01 -2.97
CA CYS A 109 -1.01 -14.50 -2.63
C CYS A 109 -1.10 -15.28 -1.32
N HIS A 110 -0.05 -15.97 -0.90
CA HIS A 110 -0.07 -16.75 0.33
C HIS A 110 0.94 -16.25 1.36
N ARG A 111 0.54 -16.35 2.63
CA ARG A 111 1.44 -16.28 3.77
C ARG A 111 1.61 -17.69 4.33
N GLY A 112 2.59 -18.41 3.79
CA GLY A 112 2.70 -19.85 4.06
C GLY A 112 1.51 -20.58 3.44
N PHE A 113 0.63 -21.15 4.27
CA PHE A 113 -0.59 -21.83 3.80
C PHE A 113 -1.84 -20.96 3.81
N ILE A 114 -1.73 -19.72 4.32
CA ILE A 114 -2.88 -18.83 4.51
C ILE A 114 -3.05 -17.99 3.25
N PRO A 115 -4.19 -18.10 2.52
CA PRO A 115 -4.46 -17.24 1.38
C PRO A 115 -4.76 -15.81 1.86
N VAL A 116 -4.18 -14.84 1.16
CA VAL A 116 -4.46 -13.41 1.30
C VAL A 116 -5.15 -12.96 0.02
N PRO A 117 -6.44 -12.56 0.10
CA PRO A 117 -7.21 -12.13 -1.05
C PRO A 117 -6.81 -10.72 -1.48
N THR A 118 -6.92 -10.46 -2.79
CA THR A 118 -6.54 -9.18 -3.37
C THR A 118 -7.20 -7.97 -2.76
N ASP A 119 -8.50 -8.07 -2.47
CA ASP A 119 -9.26 -6.97 -1.89
C ASP A 119 -8.68 -6.46 -0.56
N VAL A 120 -7.99 -7.33 0.21
CA VAL A 120 -7.39 -6.94 1.50
C VAL A 120 -6.14 -6.11 1.29
N VAL A 121 -5.29 -6.47 0.33
CA VAL A 121 -4.09 -5.66 0.03
C VAL A 121 -4.47 -4.40 -0.71
N TRP A 122 -5.43 -4.48 -1.65
CA TRP A 122 -5.99 -3.31 -2.31
C TRP A 122 -6.50 -2.29 -1.29
N ALA A 123 -7.36 -2.70 -0.35
CA ALA A 123 -7.91 -1.80 0.66
C ALA A 123 -6.82 -1.18 1.55
N ALA A 124 -5.77 -1.94 1.87
CA ALA A 124 -4.65 -1.41 2.64
C ALA A 124 -3.86 -0.35 1.84
N MET A 125 -3.63 -0.60 0.54
CA MET A 125 -2.89 0.33 -0.33
C MET A 125 -3.71 1.56 -0.70
N ASP A 126 -5.03 1.43 -0.86
CA ASP A 126 -5.97 2.53 -1.13
C ASP A 126 -5.92 3.60 -0.02
N LEU A 127 -5.85 3.17 1.24
CA LEU A 127 -5.70 4.07 2.40
C LEU A 127 -4.43 4.92 2.37
N VAL A 128 -3.39 4.44 1.69
CA VAL A 128 -2.10 5.13 1.57
C VAL A 128 -1.79 5.51 0.13
N GLU A 129 -2.78 5.58 -0.76
CA GLU A 129 -2.57 5.85 -2.19
C GLU A 129 -1.78 7.16 -2.42
N GLY A 130 -2.03 8.18 -1.60
CA GLY A 130 -1.36 9.48 -1.65
C GLY A 130 0.01 9.54 -0.96
N TRP A 131 0.52 8.42 -0.42
CA TRP A 131 1.80 8.35 0.27
C TRP A 131 2.94 8.01 -0.71
N CYS A 132 4.17 8.24 -0.24
CA CYS A 132 5.39 7.93 -0.94
C CYS A 132 6.03 6.70 -0.26
N CYS A 133 5.70 5.50 -0.74
CA CYS A 133 6.32 4.22 -0.34
C CYS A 133 6.48 4.08 1.18
N GLY A 134 5.35 4.00 1.89
CA GLY A 134 5.31 3.81 3.34
C GLY A 134 5.51 5.09 4.17
N ASN A 135 5.77 6.25 3.56
CA ASN A 135 5.91 7.52 4.27
C ASN A 135 5.01 8.60 3.65
N PRO A 136 4.54 9.58 4.44
CA PRO A 136 3.95 10.80 3.87
C PRO A 136 4.93 11.47 2.91
N CYS A 137 4.46 11.89 1.75
CA CYS A 137 5.27 12.70 0.83
C CYS A 137 5.54 14.09 1.42
N ASP A 138 6.69 14.71 1.11
CA ASP A 138 6.90 16.10 1.54
C ASP A 138 5.89 17.05 0.89
N GLY A 139 5.39 17.99 1.69
CA GLY A 139 4.36 18.94 1.28
C GLY A 139 2.96 18.32 1.20
N ALA A 140 2.79 17.04 1.54
CA ALA A 140 1.48 16.49 1.86
C ALA A 140 1.12 16.92 3.29
N GLU A 141 0.32 17.96 3.42
CA GLU A 141 -0.54 18.11 4.61
C GLU A 141 -1.27 16.77 4.75
N ALA A 142 -1.16 16.11 5.90
CA ALA A 142 -1.83 14.84 6.18
C ALA A 142 -3.36 15.03 6.16
N GLY A 143 -3.94 15.10 4.96
CA GLY A 143 -5.36 15.15 4.70
C GLY A 143 -5.97 13.77 4.91
N GLY A 144 -6.06 13.35 6.17
CA GLY A 144 -6.93 12.26 6.57
C GLY A 144 -8.37 12.77 6.59
N GLU A 145 -9.15 12.42 5.56
CA GLU A 145 -10.59 12.31 5.73
C GLU A 145 -10.86 11.02 6.53
N ALA A 146 -10.85 11.17 7.85
CA ALA A 146 -11.44 10.19 8.74
C ALA A 146 -12.96 10.22 8.56
N ALA A 147 -13.54 9.17 7.97
CA ALA A 147 -14.97 8.91 8.05
C ALA A 147 -15.21 7.47 8.50
N GLY A 148 -14.98 7.22 9.78
CA GLY A 148 -15.67 6.16 10.50
C GLY A 148 -16.89 6.73 11.19
N ALA A 149 -18.09 6.21 10.88
CA ALA A 149 -19.22 5.96 11.79
C ALA A 149 -20.53 5.86 10.98
N GLU A 150 -20.94 4.63 10.75
CA GLU A 150 -22.30 4.21 10.43
C GLU A 150 -23.33 4.59 11.53
N ALA A 151 -24.57 4.88 11.11
CA ALA A 151 -25.87 4.35 11.61
C ALA A 151 -27.05 5.38 11.46
N PRO A 152 -28.33 5.02 11.66
CA PRO A 152 -29.31 4.76 10.58
C PRO A 152 -30.57 5.67 10.63
N ALA A 153 -31.42 5.64 9.60
CA ALA A 153 -32.85 5.99 9.67
C ALA A 153 -33.57 5.40 8.44
N SER A 154 -34.34 4.31 8.52
CA SER A 154 -35.71 4.15 9.05
C SER A 154 -36.75 5.13 8.46
N GLY A 155 -37.48 4.65 7.44
CA GLY A 155 -38.95 4.74 7.30
C GLY A 155 -39.62 6.11 7.03
N GLY A 156 -40.44 6.15 5.97
CA GLY A 156 -41.47 7.18 5.78
C GLY A 156 -42.11 7.19 4.39
N GLU A 157 -43.18 6.42 4.20
CA GLU A 157 -44.09 6.43 3.05
C GLU A 157 -45.01 7.68 2.99
N ALA A 158 -45.52 7.93 1.77
CA ALA A 158 -46.67 8.77 1.36
C ALA A 158 -46.46 10.31 1.37
N ALA A 159 -47.00 11.12 0.45
CA ALA A 159 -48.24 11.01 -0.32
C ALA A 159 -48.22 11.92 -1.57
N ALA A 160 -49.27 11.75 -2.37
CA ALA A 160 -49.58 12.22 -3.71
C ALA A 160 -49.76 13.74 -3.94
N ALA A 161 -49.81 14.10 -5.24
CA ALA A 161 -50.67 15.08 -5.93
C ALA A 161 -49.85 15.76 -7.05
N ALA A 162 -50.30 15.97 -8.28
CA ALA A 162 -51.50 15.64 -9.05
C ALA A 162 -51.12 15.77 -10.54
#